data_AF-E2CHV3-F1
#
_entry.id   AF-E2CHV3-F1
#
_cell.length_a   1.000
_cell.length_b   1.000
_cell.length_c   1.000
_cell.angle_alpha   90.00
_cell.angle_beta   90.00
_cell.angle_gamma   90.00
#
_symmetry.space_group_name_H-M   'P 1'
#
loop_
_entity.id
_entity.type
_entity.pdbx_description
1 polymer ?
#
loop_
_entity_poly.entity_id
_entity_poly.type
_entity_poly.pdbx_seq_one_letter_code
_entity_poly.pdbx_strand_id
1 'polypeptide(L)'
;MEPYAIVRAPFDAVVVTRNATVGSPAKLGEPLLVLERVGTERVTAFVSQDEASQLLNGSLANVFVPAEDRWVEGIVSEVDRTDGFVDEVTEAFRFRAPDAKSAKVTLEFGGSQTLKSGTPVIVYFDRHRNNRVWRTFQQIRDQFK
;
A
#
# COMPACT_ATOMS: atom_id res chain seq x y z
N MET A 1 -11.56 46.62 10.09
CA MET A 1 -12.08 45.25 9.89
C MET A 1 -10.86 44.42 9.54
N GLU A 2 -10.31 43.69 10.52
CA GLU A 2 -9.11 42.86 10.33
C GLU A 2 -9.41 41.80 9.24
N PRO A 3 -8.53 41.57 8.26
CA PRO A 3 -8.76 40.59 7.22
C PRO A 3 -8.70 39.19 7.82
N TYR A 4 -9.86 38.54 7.97
CA TYR A 4 -9.91 37.11 8.26
C TYR A 4 -9.42 36.32 7.04
N ALA A 5 -8.31 35.61 7.18
CA ALA A 5 -7.88 34.65 6.17
C ALA A 5 -8.76 33.40 6.24
N ILE A 6 -9.47 33.08 5.15
CA ILE A 6 -10.26 31.86 5.04
C ILE A 6 -9.35 30.75 4.52
N VAL A 7 -9.08 29.76 5.36
CA VAL A 7 -8.34 28.55 4.97
C VAL A 7 -9.36 27.47 4.57
N ARG A 8 -9.18 26.88 3.39
CA ARG A 8 -10.07 25.83 2.85
C ARG A 8 -9.31 24.52 2.69
N ALA A 9 -10.00 23.41 2.87
CA ALA A 9 -9.43 22.09 2.59
C ALA A 9 -9.15 21.96 1.07
N PRO A 10 -8.00 21.39 0.67
CA PRO A 10 -7.66 21.23 -0.74
C PRO A 10 -8.26 19.98 -1.40
N PHE A 11 -8.92 19.12 -0.63
CA PHE A 11 -9.56 17.89 -1.11
C PHE A 11 -10.65 17.44 -0.12
N ASP A 12 -11.52 16.52 -0.56
CA ASP A 12 -12.53 15.89 0.29
C ASP A 12 -11.87 15.01 1.35
N ALA A 13 -12.18 15.30 2.61
CA ALA A 13 -11.47 14.72 3.74
C ALA A 13 -12.32 14.64 5.01
N VAL A 14 -11.90 13.76 5.92
CA VAL A 14 -12.35 13.73 7.30
C VAL A 14 -11.29 14.37 8.19
N VAL A 15 -11.72 15.17 9.17
CA VAL A 15 -10.82 15.74 10.18
C VAL A 15 -10.45 14.64 11.18
N VAL A 16 -9.18 14.26 11.22
CA VAL A 16 -8.67 13.24 12.16
C VAL A 16 -8.11 13.87 13.43
N THR A 17 -7.50 15.05 13.31
CA THR A 17 -6.94 15.77 14.45
C THR A 17 -7.25 17.25 14.33
N ARG A 18 -7.57 17.88 15.47
CA ARG A 18 -7.72 19.33 15.59
C ARG A 18 -6.69 19.85 16.59
N ASN A 19 -5.70 20.57 16.07
CA ASN A 19 -4.60 21.13 16.85
C ASN A 19 -4.91 22.55 17.32
N ALA A 20 -5.72 23.30 16.55
CA ALA A 20 -6.09 24.66 16.88
C ALA A 20 -7.43 24.76 17.64
N THR A 21 -7.46 25.65 18.63
CA THR A 21 -8.65 25.97 19.42
C THR A 21 -9.28 27.27 18.93
N VAL A 22 -10.60 27.41 19.05
CA VAL A 22 -11.25 28.68 18.70
C VAL A 22 -10.72 29.80 19.61
N GLY A 23 -10.30 30.91 19.01
CA GLY A 23 -9.76 32.06 19.73
C GLY A 23 -8.27 32.00 20.03
N SER A 24 -7.57 30.88 19.77
CA SER A 24 -6.11 30.85 19.85
C SER A 24 -5.49 31.54 18.63
N PRO A 25 -4.39 32.31 18.81
CA PRO A 25 -3.66 32.87 17.67
C PRO A 25 -3.06 31.74 16.83
N ALA A 26 -3.32 31.74 15.52
CA ALA A 26 -2.72 30.81 14.57
C ALA A 26 -1.43 31.41 14.01
N LYS A 27 -0.34 30.63 14.00
CA LYS A 27 0.92 31.04 13.37
C LYS A 27 1.05 30.44 11.97
N LEU A 28 1.70 31.17 11.07
CA LEU A 28 2.01 30.65 9.75
C LEU A 28 2.92 29.43 9.87
N GLY A 29 2.56 28.35 9.19
CA GLY A 29 3.27 27.07 9.23
C GLY A 29 2.88 26.16 10.40
N GLU A 30 2.05 26.62 11.33
CA GLU A 30 1.53 25.76 12.40
C GLU A 30 0.34 24.92 11.90
N PRO A 31 0.36 23.59 12.09
CA PRO A 31 -0.74 22.74 11.66
C PRO A 31 -2.00 23.02 12.50
N LEU A 32 -3.10 23.38 11.83
CA LEU A 32 -4.38 23.65 12.50
C LEU A 32 -5.23 22.38 12.61
N LEU A 33 -5.25 21.61 11.53
CA LEU A 33 -6.04 20.39 11.35
C LEU A 33 -5.19 19.35 10.62
N VAL A 34 -5.39 18.09 10.97
CA VAL A 34 -4.92 16.95 10.18
C VAL A 34 -6.14 16.36 9.46
N LEU A 35 -6.00 16.19 8.15
CA LEU A 35 -7.07 15.74 7.25
C LEU A 35 -6.69 14.39 6.64
N GLU A 36 -7.61 13.43 6.71
CA GLU A 36 -7.50 12.15 6.01
C GLU A 36 -8.36 12.18 4.76
N ARG A 37 -7.77 11.88 3.60
CA ARG A 37 -8.47 11.91 2.31
C ARG A 37 -9.43 10.73 2.20
N VAL A 38 -10.64 11.01 1.73
CA VAL A 38 -11.67 9.99 1.50
C VAL A 38 -11.53 9.41 0.08
N GLY A 39 -11.76 8.10 -0.08
CA GLY A 39 -11.80 7.46 -1.40
C GLY A 39 -10.43 7.15 -2.01
N THR A 40 -9.36 7.26 -1.20
CA THR A 40 -8.00 6.88 -1.60
C THR A 40 -7.39 5.88 -0.62
N GLU A 41 -8.24 5.06 -0.02
CA GLU A 41 -7.85 4.01 0.90
C GLU A 41 -6.98 2.98 0.18
N ARG A 42 -5.88 2.60 0.82
CA ARG A 42 -4.93 1.61 0.29
C ARG A 42 -4.58 0.62 1.37
N VAL A 43 -4.25 -0.60 0.96
CA VAL A 43 -3.65 -1.60 1.84
C VAL A 43 -2.21 -1.81 1.42
N THR A 44 -1.32 -1.77 2.41
CA THR A 44 0.09 -2.08 2.24
C THR A 44 0.36 -3.45 2.82
N ALA A 45 0.99 -4.33 2.05
CA ALA A 45 1.39 -5.67 2.48
C ALA A 45 2.89 -5.88 2.26
N PHE A 46 3.54 -6.54 3.23
CA PHE A 46 4.94 -6.92 3.13
C PHE A 46 5.05 -8.43 2.86
N VAL A 47 5.74 -8.76 1.77
CA VAL A 47 5.88 -10.11 1.24
C VAL A 47 7.36 -10.43 1.00
N SER A 48 7.70 -11.71 0.86
CA SER A 48 9.06 -12.09 0.49
C SER A 48 9.38 -11.75 -0.97
N GLN A 49 10.66 -11.78 -1.36
CA GLN A 49 11.08 -11.59 -2.75
C GLN A 49 10.47 -12.66 -3.68
N ASP A 50 10.43 -13.91 -3.21
CA ASP A 50 9.85 -15.02 -3.97
C ASP A 50 8.35 -14.84 -4.18
N GLU A 51 7.64 -14.36 -3.17
CA GLU A 51 6.21 -14.03 -3.28
C GLU A 51 6.01 -12.86 -4.26
N ALA A 52 6.75 -11.75 -4.11
CA ALA A 52 6.66 -10.60 -5.01
C ALA A 52 7.02 -10.93 -6.47
N SER A 53 7.81 -11.98 -6.71
CA SER A 53 8.13 -12.45 -8.07
C SER A 53 6.92 -13.09 -8.78
N GLN A 54 5.91 -13.52 -8.02
CA GLN A 54 4.69 -14.17 -8.49
C GLN A 54 3.50 -13.21 -8.58
N LEU A 55 3.69 -11.94 -8.18
CA LEU A 55 2.67 -10.90 -8.23
C LEU A 55 2.86 -10.03 -9.48
N LEU A 56 1.75 -9.55 -10.03
CA LEU A 56 1.72 -8.65 -11.18
C LEU A 56 0.88 -7.42 -10.83
N ASN A 57 1.30 -6.24 -11.29
CA ASN A 57 0.43 -5.06 -11.21
C ASN A 57 -0.84 -5.32 -12.01
N GLY A 58 -1.98 -4.92 -11.44
CA GLY A 58 -3.32 -5.19 -11.95
C GLY A 58 -3.90 -6.54 -11.54
N SER A 59 -3.16 -7.42 -10.86
CA SER A 59 -3.73 -8.69 -10.39
C SER A 59 -4.75 -8.48 -9.27
N LEU A 60 -5.82 -9.28 -9.27
CA LEU A 60 -6.80 -9.31 -8.21
C LEU A 60 -6.22 -9.92 -6.93
N ALA A 61 -6.72 -9.45 -5.79
CA ALA A 61 -6.44 -10.00 -4.48
C ALA A 61 -7.69 -9.94 -3.59
N ASN A 62 -7.87 -10.96 -2.76
CA ASN A 62 -8.95 -11.00 -1.78
C ASN A 62 -8.43 -10.50 -0.43
N VAL A 63 -9.06 -9.49 0.11
CA VAL A 63 -8.72 -8.88 1.40
C VAL A 63 -9.79 -9.23 2.41
N PHE A 64 -9.42 -9.99 3.44
CA PHE A 64 -10.29 -10.27 4.58
C PHE A 64 -10.06 -9.21 5.66
N VAL A 65 -11.16 -8.63 6.16
CA VAL A 65 -11.18 -7.60 7.19
C VAL A 65 -11.71 -8.22 8.48
N PRO A 66 -10.84 -8.69 9.40
CA PRO A 66 -11.29 -9.45 10.57
C PRO A 66 -12.21 -8.67 11.50
N ALA A 67 -11.99 -7.35 11.62
CA ALA A 67 -12.79 -6.48 12.49
C ALA A 67 -14.26 -6.35 12.03
N GLU A 68 -14.53 -6.63 10.75
CA GLU A 68 -15.85 -6.48 10.12
C GLU A 68 -16.39 -7.82 9.60
N ASP A 69 -15.64 -8.92 9.79
CA ASP A 69 -15.93 -10.27 9.27
C ASP A 69 -16.40 -10.27 7.80
N ARG A 70 -15.69 -9.52 6.95
CA ARG A 70 -16.05 -9.37 5.53
C ARG A 70 -14.86 -9.50 4.60
N TRP A 71 -15.19 -9.80 3.35
CA TRP A 71 -14.25 -9.85 2.24
C TRP A 71 -14.40 -8.63 1.34
N VAL A 72 -13.27 -8.16 0.85
CA VAL A 72 -13.12 -7.00 -0.03
C VAL A 72 -12.21 -7.41 -1.18
N GLU A 73 -12.62 -7.10 -2.40
CA GLU A 73 -11.76 -7.29 -3.57
C GLU A 73 -10.84 -6.08 -3.74
N GLY A 74 -9.54 -6.34 -3.84
CA GLY A 74 -8.51 -5.33 -4.12
C GLY A 74 -7.75 -5.65 -5.39
N ILE A 75 -7.14 -4.62 -5.97
CA ILE A 75 -6.27 -4.73 -7.14
C ILE A 75 -4.87 -4.33 -6.70
N VAL A 76 -3.88 -5.14 -7.06
CA VAL A 76 -2.47 -4.79 -6.86
C VAL A 76 -2.13 -3.60 -7.75
N SER A 77 -1.94 -2.42 -7.16
CA SER A 77 -1.57 -1.22 -7.91
C SER A 77 -0.07 -1.13 -8.12
N GLU A 78 0.72 -1.60 -7.15
CA GLU A 78 2.18 -1.50 -7.17
C GLU A 78 2.85 -2.66 -6.43
N VAL A 79 3.94 -3.16 -6.99
CA VAL A 79 4.85 -4.13 -6.35
C VAL A 79 6.26 -3.53 -6.36
N ASP A 80 6.71 -3.10 -5.19
CA ASP A 80 8.07 -2.60 -4.99
C ASP A 80 8.95 -3.68 -4.35
N ARG A 81 9.93 -4.15 -5.12
CA ARG A 81 10.88 -5.20 -4.72
C ARG A 81 12.13 -4.65 -4.04
N THR A 82 12.22 -3.33 -3.93
CA THR A 82 13.30 -2.59 -3.30
C THR A 82 12.89 -1.96 -1.97
N ASP A 83 11.61 -1.69 -1.73
CA ASP A 83 11.21 -0.95 -0.51
C ASP A 83 11.14 -1.77 0.79
N GLY A 84 11.31 -3.09 0.77
CA GLY A 84 11.46 -3.83 2.04
C GLY A 84 12.86 -3.75 2.65
N PHE A 85 13.72 -2.87 2.13
CA PHE A 85 14.95 -2.42 2.80
C PHE A 85 14.68 -1.29 3.81
N VAL A 86 13.44 -0.80 3.95
CA VAL A 86 13.11 0.43 4.70
C VAL A 86 13.20 0.28 6.24
N ASP A 87 13.19 -0.93 6.80
CA ASP A 87 13.52 -1.14 8.23
C ASP A 87 15.04 -1.25 8.48
N GLU A 88 15.90 -1.20 7.45
CA GLU A 88 17.33 -1.51 7.57
C GLU A 88 18.26 -0.28 7.40
N VAL A 89 17.74 0.95 7.43
CA VAL A 89 18.59 2.16 7.40
C VAL A 89 19.24 2.44 8.78
N THR A 90 18.88 1.70 9.83
CA THR A 90 19.40 1.97 11.19
C THR A 90 20.18 0.81 11.85
N GLU A 91 20.21 -0.41 11.30
CA GLU A 91 20.95 -1.51 11.93
C GLU A 91 21.86 -2.28 10.97
N ALA A 92 23.11 -2.40 11.40
CA ALA A 92 24.20 -3.03 10.68
C ALA A 92 23.90 -4.49 10.30
N PHE A 93 24.23 -4.84 9.05
CA PHE A 93 24.51 -6.18 8.51
C PHE A 93 24.09 -7.35 9.43
N ARG A 94 22.79 -7.69 9.42
CA ARG A 94 22.33 -8.98 9.94
C ARG A 94 22.13 -9.97 8.80
N PHE A 95 22.52 -11.20 9.07
CA PHE A 95 22.41 -12.33 8.14
C PHE A 95 20.94 -12.50 7.71
N ARG A 96 20.69 -12.51 6.40
CA ARG A 96 19.34 -12.58 5.81
C ARG A 96 18.77 -13.99 5.92
N ALA A 97 17.60 -14.13 6.52
CA ALA A 97 16.80 -15.34 6.36
C ALA A 97 16.14 -15.31 4.96
N PRO A 98 16.11 -16.42 4.21
CA PRO A 98 15.53 -16.47 2.85
C PRO A 98 14.04 -16.05 2.78
N ASP A 99 13.33 -16.09 3.90
CA ASP A 99 11.91 -15.76 4.06
C ASP A 99 11.65 -14.32 4.52
N ALA A 100 12.68 -13.48 4.61
CA ALA A 100 12.53 -12.08 5.02
C ALA A 100 11.56 -11.32 4.10
N LYS A 101 10.54 -10.70 4.70
CA LYS A 101 9.51 -9.88 4.04
C LYS A 101 10.10 -8.55 3.57
N SER A 102 10.77 -8.59 2.42
CA SER A 102 11.59 -7.49 1.88
C SER A 102 11.03 -6.86 0.61
N ALA A 103 9.77 -7.13 0.25
CA ALA A 103 9.06 -6.44 -0.81
C ALA A 103 7.75 -5.85 -0.29
N LYS A 104 7.41 -4.66 -0.79
CA LYS A 104 6.19 -3.92 -0.44
C LYS A 104 5.19 -4.01 -1.59
N VAL A 105 3.96 -4.35 -1.28
CA VAL A 105 2.85 -4.43 -2.24
C VAL A 105 1.76 -3.47 -1.80
N THR A 106 1.32 -2.64 -2.74
CA THR A 106 0.22 -1.70 -2.54
C THR A 106 -1.02 -2.23 -3.26
N LEU A 107 -2.14 -2.24 -2.55
CA LEU A 107 -3.45 -2.58 -3.09
C LEU A 107 -4.36 -1.35 -3.06
N GLU A 108 -5.11 -1.19 -4.14
CA GLU A 108 -6.19 -0.22 -4.26
C GLU A 108 -7.54 -0.94 -4.37
N PHE A 109 -8.60 -0.28 -3.94
CA PHE A 109 -9.94 -0.83 -3.90
C PHE A 109 -10.83 -0.15 -4.94
N GLY A 110 -11.62 -0.94 -5.65
CA GLY A 110 -12.66 -0.42 -6.52
C GLY A 110 -13.92 -0.05 -5.72
N GLY A 111 -14.42 1.18 -5.91
CA GLY A 111 -15.77 1.58 -5.49
C GLY A 111 -15.91 2.13 -4.07
N SER A 112 -17.10 1.96 -3.47
CA SER A 112 -17.53 2.57 -2.20
C SER A 112 -17.05 1.83 -0.94
N GLN A 113 -16.01 1.01 -1.05
CA GLN A 113 -15.54 0.17 0.04
C GLN A 113 -14.56 0.95 0.90
N THR A 114 -15.08 1.68 1.88
CA THR A 114 -14.25 2.42 2.83
C THR A 114 -13.62 1.46 3.83
N LEU A 115 -12.30 1.50 3.92
CA LEU A 115 -11.49 0.86 4.95
C LEU A 115 -10.89 1.96 5.81
N LYS A 116 -11.09 1.90 7.13
CA LYS A 116 -10.44 2.86 8.02
C LYS A 116 -8.93 2.65 8.01
N SER A 117 -8.16 3.73 7.95
CA SER A 117 -6.71 3.64 8.10
C SER A 117 -6.33 2.95 9.41
N GLY A 118 -5.28 2.12 9.36
CA GLY A 118 -4.83 1.32 10.50
C GLY A 118 -5.63 0.04 10.75
N THR A 119 -6.65 -0.28 9.97
CA THR A 119 -7.38 -1.55 10.10
C THR A 119 -6.48 -2.71 9.68
N PRO A 120 -6.20 -3.68 10.57
CA PRO A 120 -5.44 -4.88 10.19
C PRO A 120 -6.29 -5.73 9.25
N VAL A 121 -5.66 -6.26 8.19
CA VAL A 121 -6.32 -7.09 7.18
C VAL A 121 -5.43 -8.29 6.82
N ILE A 122 -6.04 -9.32 6.26
CA ILE A 122 -5.35 -10.48 5.71
C ILE A 122 -5.54 -10.46 4.20
N VAL A 123 -4.44 -10.49 3.44
CA VAL A 123 -4.47 -10.41 1.97
C VAL A 123 -4.11 -11.75 1.36
N TYR A 124 -4.95 -12.21 0.45
CA TYR A 124 -4.75 -13.40 -0.37
C TYR A 124 -4.52 -12.98 -1.81
N PHE A 125 -3.28 -13.12 -2.27
CA PHE A 125 -2.89 -12.75 -3.62
C PHE A 125 -3.09 -13.90 -4.61
N ASP A 126 -3.50 -13.57 -5.83
CA ASP A 126 -3.47 -14.53 -6.93
C ASP A 126 -2.02 -14.70 -7.45
N ARG A 127 -1.56 -15.95 -7.47
CA ARG A 127 -0.15 -16.28 -7.76
C ARG A 127 0.02 -16.63 -9.23
N HIS A 128 0.81 -15.83 -9.93
CA HIS A 128 1.18 -16.10 -11.32
C HIS A 128 2.46 -16.93 -11.36
N ARG A 129 2.34 -18.23 -11.63
CA ARG A 129 3.52 -19.09 -11.86
C ARG A 129 4.15 -18.76 -13.21
N ASN A 130 5.33 -18.16 -13.18
CA ASN A 130 6.15 -17.95 -14.37
C ASN A 130 6.76 -19.31 -14.76
N ASN A 131 6.09 -20.09 -15.62
CA ASN A 131 6.57 -21.39 -16.08
C ASN A 131 7.84 -21.23 -16.95
N ARG A 132 9.02 -21.17 -16.31
CA ARG A 132 10.34 -21.16 -16.98
C ARG A 132 10.55 -22.34 -17.92
N VAL A 133 9.92 -23.47 -17.63
CA VAL A 133 10.04 -24.71 -18.43
C VAL A 133 9.63 -24.49 -19.89
N TRP A 134 8.61 -23.68 -20.15
CA TRP A 134 8.12 -23.46 -21.52
C TRP A 134 9.11 -22.70 -22.42
N ARG A 135 9.90 -21.77 -21.85
CA ARG A 135 10.89 -21.00 -22.62
C ARG A 135 12.11 -21.83 -23.02
N THR A 136 12.54 -22.75 -22.16
CA THR A 136 13.67 -23.66 -22.47
C THR A 136 13.29 -24.67 -23.55
N PHE A 137 12.06 -25.19 -23.55
CA PHE A 137 11.60 -26.10 -24.61
C PHE A 137 11.45 -25.42 -25.98
N GLN A 138 11.05 -24.16 -26.03
CA GLN A 138 11.01 -23.40 -27.29
C GLN A 138 12.41 -23.14 -27.85
N GLN A 139 13.38 -22.83 -26.98
CA GLN A 139 14.75 -22.53 -27.39
C GLN A 139 15.49 -23.77 -27.93
N ILE A 140 15.22 -24.96 -27.35
CA ILE A 140 15.77 -26.23 -27.85
C ILE A 140 15.15 -26.60 -29.21
N ARG A 141 13.84 -26.39 -29.39
CA ARG A 141 13.17 -26.75 -30.66
C ARG A 141 13.67 -25.94 -31.86
N ASP A 142 13.99 -24.67 -31.65
CA ASP A 142 14.47 -23.79 -32.72
C ASP A 142 15.98 -23.98 -33.03
N GLN A 143 16.71 -24.73 -32.21
CA GLN A 143 18.12 -25.10 -32.45
C GLN A 143 18.28 -26.39 -33.27
N PHE A 144 17.21 -27.17 -33.45
CA PHE A 144 17.22 -28.44 -34.21
C PHE A 144 16.45 -28.38 -35.54
N LYS A 145 16.35 -27.18 -36.14
CA LYS A 145 15.79 -26.96 -37.48
C LYS A 145 16.79 -26.21 -38.35
#